data_AF-A0A2E2N3J1-F1
#
_entry.id   AF-A0A2E2N3J1-F1
#
_cell.length_a   1.000
_cell.length_b   1.000
_cell.length_c   1.000
_cell.angle_alpha   90.00
_cell.angle_beta   90.00
_cell.angle_gamma   90.00
#
_symmetry.space_group_name_H-M   'P 1'
#
loop_
_entity.id
_entity.type
_entity.pdbx_description
1 polymer ?
#
loop_
_entity_poly.entity_id
_entity_poly.type
_entity_poly.pdbx_seq_one_letter_code
_entity_poly.pdbx_strand_id
1 'polypeptide(L)'
;MSQPTTHAKPETPVTGWRRHLEPARERMPGVLICITIALATTFIADHYGGPTLLYALLFGMTLHFLSEQGPCLVGVEFAARTILRLGVALLGVRITLEQVAELGIGPVVTVVAGVVLTILAGGVLARLLGLKNDLGLLTGGSVAICGASAALALSAAMPRNEIAERNTILTV
;
A
#
# COMPACT_ATOMS: atom_id res chain seq x y z
N MET A 1 18.55 -38.54 54.40
CA MET A 1 18.01 -38.30 53.05
C MET A 1 17.11 -37.06 53.14
N SER A 2 17.69 -35.89 52.92
CA SER A 2 17.21 -34.56 53.30
C SER A 2 16.44 -33.85 52.18
N GLN A 3 15.33 -33.20 52.52
CA GLN A 3 14.80 -32.02 51.79
C GLN A 3 15.67 -30.76 52.10
N PRO A 4 15.34 -29.55 51.61
CA PRO A 4 15.26 -29.03 50.24
C PRO A 4 16.14 -27.74 50.14
N THR A 5 15.88 -26.86 49.17
CA THR A 5 16.28 -25.42 49.05
C THR A 5 17.34 -25.02 48.00
N THR A 6 16.95 -23.99 47.25
CA THR A 6 17.81 -23.03 46.53
C THR A 6 18.03 -23.24 45.02
N HIS A 7 16.93 -23.34 44.27
CA HIS A 7 16.92 -22.66 42.97
C HIS A 7 16.44 -21.23 43.18
N ALA A 8 17.39 -20.34 43.50
CA ALA A 8 17.21 -18.90 43.43
C ALA A 8 16.94 -18.54 41.96
N LYS A 9 15.66 -18.38 41.62
CA LYS A 9 15.24 -17.69 40.40
C LYS A 9 15.37 -16.19 40.71
N PRO A 10 16.31 -15.45 40.09
CA PRO A 10 16.31 -14.01 40.24
C PRO A 10 15.01 -13.50 39.63
N GLU A 11 14.14 -13.05 40.51
CA GLU A 11 13.00 -12.21 40.20
C GLU A 11 13.58 -10.96 39.56
N THR A 12 13.43 -10.84 38.23
CA THR A 12 13.79 -9.61 37.53
C THR A 12 12.54 -8.73 37.50
N PRO A 13 12.50 -7.64 38.28
CA PRO A 13 11.43 -6.66 38.23
C PRO A 13 11.66 -5.76 37.01
N VAL A 14 11.55 -6.32 35.81
CA VAL A 14 11.69 -5.56 34.56
C VAL A 14 10.33 -5.14 34.05
N THR A 15 9.86 -4.05 34.66
CA THR A 15 9.46 -2.82 33.94
C THR A 15 8.26 -2.93 33.00
N GLY A 16 7.15 -2.31 33.41
CA GLY A 16 6.00 -1.96 32.57
C GLY A 16 6.34 -1.15 31.30
N TRP A 17 7.59 -0.71 31.12
CA TRP A 17 8.12 -0.13 29.89
C TRP A 17 8.29 -1.11 28.72
N ARG A 18 8.47 -2.41 28.96
CA ARG A 18 8.61 -3.39 27.87
C ARG A 18 7.36 -3.54 27.01
N ARG A 19 6.16 -3.31 27.58
CA ARG A 19 4.88 -3.41 26.84
C ARG A 19 4.73 -2.38 25.71
N HIS A 20 5.45 -1.26 25.77
CA HIS A 20 5.49 -0.28 24.67
C HIS A 20 6.63 -0.51 23.66
N LEU A 21 7.65 -1.30 24.03
CA LEU A 21 8.82 -1.60 23.19
C LEU A 21 8.72 -2.95 22.45
N GLU A 22 7.89 -3.88 22.91
CA GLU A 22 7.62 -5.14 22.23
C GLU A 22 6.95 -5.01 20.85
N PRO A 23 5.97 -4.11 20.60
CA PRO A 23 5.39 -3.98 19.26
C PRO A 23 6.37 -3.39 18.22
N ALA A 24 7.48 -2.79 18.65
CA ALA A 24 8.54 -2.32 17.75
C ALA A 24 9.50 -3.45 17.35
N ARG A 25 9.79 -4.40 18.26
CA ARG A 25 10.72 -5.51 18.01
C ARG A 25 10.15 -6.59 17.08
N GLU A 26 8.83 -6.80 17.09
CA GLU A 26 8.15 -7.68 16.14
C GLU A 26 8.01 -7.07 14.74
N ARG A 27 7.96 -5.74 14.61
CA ARG A 27 7.89 -5.04 13.30
C ARG A 27 9.24 -4.85 12.64
N MET A 28 10.30 -4.80 13.44
CA MET A 28 11.67 -4.59 13.00
C MET A 28 12.15 -5.57 11.91
N PRO A 29 11.90 -6.90 11.98
CA PRO A 29 12.35 -7.80 10.92
C PRO A 29 11.70 -7.52 9.56
N GLY A 30 10.41 -7.20 9.52
CA GLY A 30 9.71 -6.90 8.26
C GLY A 30 10.14 -5.55 7.65
N VAL A 31 10.34 -4.52 8.48
CA VAL A 31 10.84 -3.21 8.00
C VAL A 31 12.27 -3.33 7.48
N LEU A 32 13.13 -4.13 8.13
CA LEU A 32 14.51 -4.34 7.68
C LEU A 32 14.54 -5.01 6.30
N ILE A 33 13.66 -5.97 6.05
CA ILE A 33 13.51 -6.62 4.73
C ILE A 33 13.03 -5.62 3.68
N CYS A 34 12.05 -4.77 3.99
CA CYS A 34 11.63 -3.72 3.05
C CYS A 34 12.78 -2.76 2.72
N ILE A 35 13.60 -2.40 3.70
CA ILE A 35 14.77 -1.53 3.50
C ILE A 35 15.83 -2.22 2.65
N THR A 36 16.15 -3.49 2.89
CA THR A 36 17.14 -4.22 2.09
C THR A 36 16.68 -4.39 0.64
N ILE A 37 15.40 -4.66 0.41
CA ILE A 37 14.81 -4.72 -0.94
C ILE A 37 14.87 -3.34 -1.60
N ALA A 38 14.53 -2.27 -0.88
CA ALA A 38 14.59 -0.91 -1.41
C ALA A 38 16.02 -0.52 -1.82
N LEU A 39 17.02 -0.85 -1.00
CA LEU A 39 18.43 -0.62 -1.31
C LEU A 39 18.89 -1.46 -2.52
N ALA A 40 18.54 -2.75 -2.54
CA ALA A 40 18.90 -3.64 -3.64
C ALA A 40 18.29 -3.16 -4.97
N THR A 41 17.00 -2.84 -4.98
CA THR A 41 16.29 -2.38 -6.18
C THR A 41 16.80 -1.03 -6.67
N THR A 42 17.16 -0.11 -5.77
CA THR A 42 17.77 1.18 -6.13
C THR A 42 19.14 0.98 -6.77
N PHE A 43 19.97 0.10 -6.19
CA PHE A 43 21.31 -0.21 -6.73
C PHE A 43 21.22 -0.88 -8.11
N ILE A 44 20.28 -1.82 -8.29
CA ILE A 44 20.02 -2.44 -9.59
C ILE A 44 19.52 -1.40 -10.61
N ALA A 45 18.60 -0.51 -10.21
CA ALA A 45 18.03 0.49 -11.11
C ALA A 45 19.09 1.49 -11.60
N ASP A 46 20.01 1.92 -10.73
CA ASP A 46 21.12 2.81 -11.08
C ASP A 46 22.08 2.15 -12.09
N HIS A 47 22.34 0.85 -11.94
CA HIS A 47 23.26 0.13 -12.81
C HIS A 47 22.64 -0.31 -14.16
N TYR A 48 21.36 -0.69 -14.17
CA TYR A 48 20.67 -1.23 -15.35
C TYR A 48 19.71 -0.24 -16.05
N GLY A 49 19.51 0.96 -15.49
CA GLY A 49 18.79 2.06 -16.14
C GLY A 49 17.27 1.86 -16.29
N GLY A 50 16.65 1.03 -15.45
CA GLY A 50 15.21 0.71 -15.53
C GLY A 50 14.34 1.38 -14.45
N PRO A 51 13.00 1.37 -14.59
CA PRO A 51 12.10 1.94 -13.60
C PRO A 51 12.17 1.19 -12.26
N THR A 52 12.67 1.84 -11.21
CA THR A 52 12.90 1.25 -9.87
C THR A 52 11.66 0.58 -9.30
N LEU A 53 10.48 1.15 -9.58
CA LEU A 53 9.18 0.63 -9.16
C LEU A 53 8.90 -0.79 -9.70
N LEU A 54 9.27 -1.06 -10.95
CA LEU A 54 9.04 -2.38 -11.55
C LEU A 54 9.91 -3.44 -10.89
N TYR A 55 11.19 -3.12 -10.61
CA TYR A 55 12.08 -4.02 -9.87
C TYR A 55 11.57 -4.25 -8.44
N ALA A 56 11.14 -3.19 -7.74
CA ALA A 56 10.57 -3.32 -6.40
C ALA A 56 9.32 -4.21 -6.38
N LEU A 57 8.42 -4.06 -7.34
CA LEU A 57 7.25 -4.91 -7.49
C LEU A 57 7.64 -6.37 -7.80
N LEU A 58 8.60 -6.58 -8.71
CA LEU A 58 9.07 -7.91 -9.07
C LEU A 58 9.68 -8.64 -7.85
N PHE A 59 10.60 -7.98 -7.14
CA PHE A 59 11.19 -8.52 -5.91
C PHE A 59 10.13 -8.76 -4.83
N GLY A 60 9.16 -7.86 -4.69
CA GLY A 60 8.03 -8.03 -3.77
C GLY A 60 7.19 -9.27 -4.08
N MET A 61 6.91 -9.53 -5.36
CA MET A 61 6.19 -10.75 -5.78
C MET A 61 7.03 -12.01 -5.58
N THR A 62 8.34 -11.98 -5.85
CA THR A 62 9.23 -13.13 -5.62
C THR A 62 9.36 -13.46 -4.12
N LEU A 63 9.42 -12.44 -3.27
CA LEU A 63 9.57 -12.58 -1.82
C LEU A 63 8.22 -12.70 -1.10
N HIS A 64 7.11 -12.85 -1.82
CA HIS A 64 5.77 -12.98 -1.27
C HIS A 64 5.64 -14.13 -0.25
N PHE A 65 6.32 -15.25 -0.50
CA PHE A 65 6.38 -16.39 0.42
C PHE A 65 6.85 -16.03 1.85
N LEU A 66 7.70 -15.01 1.98
CA LEU A 66 8.21 -14.54 3.26
C LEU A 66 7.17 -13.70 4.04
N SER A 67 6.16 -13.18 3.32
CA SER A 67 5.04 -12.44 3.87
C SER A 67 3.89 -13.36 4.33
N GLU A 68 3.87 -14.65 3.96
CA GLU A 68 2.72 -15.53 4.18
C GLU A 68 2.83 -16.40 5.44
N GLN A 69 4.06 -16.73 5.88
CA GLN A 69 4.28 -17.69 6.99
C GLN A 69 5.30 -17.23 8.05
N GLY A 70 5.76 -15.97 8.02
CA GLY A 70 6.85 -15.48 8.87
C GLY A 70 6.47 -14.36 9.86
N PRO A 71 7.30 -14.12 10.90
CA PRO A 71 7.18 -12.96 11.81
C PRO A 71 7.31 -11.60 11.10
N CYS A 72 7.66 -11.61 9.81
CA CYS A 72 7.83 -10.43 8.97
C CYS A 72 6.50 -9.82 8.49
N LEU A 73 5.39 -10.56 8.57
CA LEU A 73 4.06 -10.14 8.10
C LEU A 73 3.62 -8.81 8.74
N VAL A 74 3.80 -8.69 10.07
CA VAL A 74 3.42 -7.49 10.83
C VAL A 74 4.25 -6.27 10.41
N GLY A 75 5.52 -6.47 10.04
CA GLY A 75 6.40 -5.39 9.58
C GLY A 75 6.12 -4.96 8.13
N VAL A 76 5.83 -5.91 7.24
CA VAL A 76 5.47 -5.64 5.84
C VAL A 76 4.13 -4.90 5.77
N GLU A 77 3.12 -5.31 6.52
CA GLU A 77 1.83 -4.61 6.54
C GLU A 77 1.96 -3.20 7.12
N PHE A 78 2.79 -3.02 8.15
CA PHE A 78 3.10 -1.70 8.68
C PHE A 78 3.76 -0.80 7.63
N ALA A 79 4.72 -1.33 6.86
CA ALA A 79 5.35 -0.58 5.77
C ALA A 79 4.36 -0.24 4.64
N ALA A 80 3.54 -1.21 4.23
CA ALA A 80 2.56 -1.03 3.15
C ALA A 80 1.44 -0.03 3.51
N ARG A 81 1.04 0.08 4.78
CA ARG A 81 -0.01 1.03 5.21
C ARG A 81 0.53 2.37 5.67
N THR A 82 1.57 2.37 6.50
CA THR A 82 2.07 3.59 7.16
C THR A 82 3.13 4.27 6.31
N ILE A 83 4.21 3.54 5.99
CA ILE A 83 5.36 4.11 5.27
C ILE A 83 4.95 4.50 3.85
N LEU A 84 4.22 3.63 3.14
CA LEU A 84 3.78 3.92 1.78
C LEU A 84 2.82 5.13 1.73
N ARG A 85 1.87 5.22 2.67
CA ARG A 85 0.91 6.34 2.71
C ARG A 85 1.60 7.66 3.08
N LEU A 86 2.58 7.61 3.98
CA LEU A 86 3.44 8.76 4.29
C LEU A 86 4.25 9.18 3.05
N GLY A 87 4.82 8.20 2.34
CA GLY A 87 5.58 8.40 1.10
C GLY A 87 4.75 9.04 -0.01
N VAL A 88 3.55 8.54 -0.27
CA VAL A 88 2.62 9.11 -1.27
C VAL A 88 2.20 10.53 -0.88
N ALA A 89 1.96 10.80 0.42
CA ALA A 89 1.67 12.15 0.88
C ALA A 89 2.84 13.12 0.65
N LEU A 90 4.07 12.70 0.98
CA LEU A 90 5.30 13.47 0.73
C LEU A 90 5.56 13.68 -0.76
N LEU A 91 5.32 12.65 -1.58
CA LEU A 91 5.47 12.70 -3.03
C LEU A 91 4.47 13.70 -3.63
N GLY A 92 3.21 13.67 -3.17
CA GLY A 92 2.19 14.64 -3.57
C GLY A 92 2.57 16.08 -3.20
N VAL A 93 3.11 16.31 -2.00
CA VAL A 93 3.60 17.65 -1.58
C VAL A 93 4.75 18.10 -2.48
N ARG A 94 5.71 17.24 -2.79
CA ARG A 94 6.84 17.56 -3.67
C ARG A 94 6.38 17.96 -5.06
N ILE A 95 5.55 17.12 -5.67
CA ILE A 95 4.94 17.35 -6.98
C ILE A 95 4.15 18.66 -6.99
N THR A 96 3.32 18.90 -5.97
CA THR A 96 2.48 20.12 -5.89
C THR A 96 3.36 21.37 -5.84
N LEU A 97 4.44 21.36 -5.05
CA LEU A 97 5.35 22.50 -4.94
C LEU A 97 6.07 22.79 -6.26
N GLU A 98 6.55 21.75 -6.95
CA GLU A 98 7.19 21.88 -8.27
C GLU A 98 6.20 22.39 -9.33
N GLN A 99 5.00 21.80 -9.39
CA GLN A 99 3.96 22.19 -10.34
C GLN A 99 3.45 23.62 -10.12
N VAL A 100 3.29 24.03 -8.86
CA VAL A 100 2.87 25.40 -8.53
C VAL A 100 3.98 26.41 -8.87
N ALA A 101 5.25 26.03 -8.70
CA ALA A 101 6.39 26.89 -9.01
C ALA A 101 6.60 27.10 -10.52
N GLU A 102 6.39 26.08 -11.35
CA GLU A 102 6.55 26.20 -12.81
C GLU A 102 5.31 26.74 -13.53
N LEU A 103 4.11 26.31 -13.13
CA LEU A 103 2.96 26.32 -14.04
C LEU A 103 1.66 26.87 -13.41
N GLY A 104 1.64 27.15 -12.11
CA GLY A 104 0.47 27.71 -11.41
C GLY A 104 -0.77 26.80 -11.48
N ILE A 105 -1.93 27.34 -11.90
CA ILE A 105 -3.23 26.61 -11.94
C ILE A 105 -3.34 25.67 -13.15
N GLY A 106 -2.43 25.76 -14.13
CA GLY A 106 -2.47 24.98 -15.37
C GLY A 106 -2.56 23.45 -15.19
N PRO A 107 -1.66 22.81 -14.43
CA PRO A 107 -1.62 21.36 -14.24
C PRO A 107 -2.90 20.83 -13.59
N VAL A 108 -3.45 21.59 -12.65
CA VAL A 108 -4.68 21.21 -11.93
C VAL A 108 -5.84 21.08 -12.91
N VAL A 109 -6.00 22.05 -13.82
CA VAL A 109 -7.07 22.01 -14.83
C VAL A 109 -6.85 20.84 -15.79
N THR A 110 -5.62 20.58 -16.24
CA THR A 110 -5.33 19.46 -17.14
C THR A 110 -5.62 18.11 -16.50
N VAL A 111 -5.23 17.94 -15.23
CA VAL A 111 -5.50 16.71 -14.47
C VAL A 111 -7.00 16.52 -14.26
N VAL A 112 -7.73 17.56 -13.83
CA VAL A 112 -9.18 17.46 -13.63
C VAL A 112 -9.90 17.16 -14.95
N ALA A 113 -9.54 17.83 -16.04
CA ALA A 113 -10.12 17.57 -17.35
C ALA A 113 -9.82 16.15 -17.83
N GLY A 114 -8.59 15.67 -17.65
CA GLY A 114 -8.19 14.29 -17.95
C GLY A 114 -9.00 13.27 -17.14
N VAL A 115 -9.11 13.46 -15.83
CA VAL A 115 -9.88 12.58 -14.94
C VAL A 115 -11.35 12.52 -15.36
N VAL A 116 -11.99 13.67 -15.62
CA VAL A 116 -13.39 13.72 -16.07
C VAL A 116 -13.56 13.02 -17.41
N LEU A 117 -12.67 13.29 -18.38
CA LEU A 117 -12.72 12.63 -19.69
C LEU A 117 -12.52 11.11 -19.57
N THR A 118 -11.60 10.64 -18.75
CA THR A 118 -11.36 9.21 -18.51
C THR A 118 -12.55 8.56 -17.80
N ILE A 119 -13.17 9.21 -16.82
CA ILE A 119 -14.37 8.70 -16.14
C ILE A 119 -15.56 8.63 -17.11
N LEU A 120 -15.77 9.67 -17.94
CA LEU A 120 -16.83 9.66 -18.95
C LEU A 120 -16.58 8.57 -20.00
N ALA A 121 -15.36 8.43 -20.48
CA ALA A 121 -14.97 7.37 -21.41
C ALA A 121 -15.19 5.97 -20.80
N GLY A 122 -14.78 5.77 -19.54
CA GLY A 122 -15.00 4.52 -18.80
C GLY A 122 -16.49 4.20 -18.60
N GLY A 123 -17.32 5.20 -18.30
CA GLY A 123 -18.77 5.05 -18.17
C GLY A 123 -19.47 4.75 -19.50
N VAL A 124 -19.06 5.40 -20.59
CA VAL A 124 -19.55 5.12 -21.95
C VAL A 124 -19.18 3.71 -22.37
N LEU A 125 -17.93 3.29 -22.11
CA LEU A 125 -17.48 1.94 -22.42
C LEU A 125 -18.24 0.90 -21.59
N ALA A 126 -18.44 1.13 -20.29
CA ALA A 126 -19.24 0.24 -19.45
C ALA A 126 -20.69 0.09 -19.93
N ARG A 127 -21.32 1.18 -20.40
CA ARG A 127 -22.65 1.12 -21.02
C ARG A 127 -22.66 0.34 -22.33
N LEU A 128 -21.63 0.49 -23.16
CA LEU A 128 -21.46 -0.28 -24.40
C LEU A 128 -21.29 -1.79 -24.12
N LEU A 129 -20.64 -2.14 -23.02
CA LEU A 129 -20.52 -3.53 -22.56
C LEU A 129 -21.76 -4.04 -21.79
N GLY A 130 -22.81 -3.23 -21.61
CA GLY A 130 -24.03 -3.61 -20.89
C GLY A 130 -23.83 -3.79 -19.38
N LEU A 131 -22.75 -3.26 -18.82
CA LEU A 131 -22.40 -3.38 -17.41
C LEU A 131 -23.05 -2.26 -16.57
N LYS A 132 -23.29 -2.53 -15.29
CA LYS A 132 -23.84 -1.53 -14.35
C LYS A 132 -22.90 -0.32 -14.27
N ASN A 133 -23.47 0.89 -14.25
CA ASN A 133 -22.73 2.15 -14.12
C ASN A 133 -21.76 2.15 -12.92
N ASP A 134 -22.08 1.38 -11.88
CA ASP A 134 -21.27 1.14 -10.69
C ASP A 134 -19.86 0.59 -11.01
N LEU A 135 -19.78 -0.47 -11.82
CA LEU A 135 -18.50 -1.02 -12.28
C LEU A 135 -17.80 -0.08 -13.27
N GLY A 136 -18.56 0.63 -14.10
CA GLY A 136 -17.98 1.66 -14.97
C GLY A 136 -17.28 2.77 -14.19
N LEU A 137 -17.86 3.20 -13.06
CA LEU A 137 -17.28 4.21 -12.20
C LEU A 137 -16.11 3.68 -11.37
N LEU A 138 -16.19 2.43 -10.90
CA LEU A 138 -15.09 1.74 -10.20
C LEU A 138 -13.87 1.54 -11.12
N THR A 139 -14.06 0.99 -12.32
CA THR A 139 -12.99 0.75 -13.29
C THR A 139 -12.47 2.05 -13.91
N GLY A 140 -13.36 2.97 -14.28
CA GLY A 140 -12.97 4.28 -14.81
C GLY A 140 -12.27 5.15 -13.78
N GLY A 141 -12.76 5.18 -12.54
CA GLY A 141 -12.18 5.95 -11.44
C GLY A 141 -10.85 5.40 -10.95
N SER A 142 -10.69 4.06 -10.92
CA SER A 142 -9.39 3.46 -10.60
C SER A 142 -8.34 3.76 -11.65
N VAL A 143 -8.66 3.66 -12.95
CA VAL A 143 -7.71 4.02 -14.03
C VAL A 143 -7.41 5.52 -14.08
N ALA A 144 -8.39 6.38 -13.87
CA ALA A 144 -8.23 7.83 -13.97
C ALA A 144 -7.35 8.45 -12.87
N ILE A 145 -7.38 7.88 -11.65
CA ILE A 145 -6.72 8.47 -10.49
C ILE A 145 -5.35 7.79 -10.30
N CYS A 146 -5.31 6.64 -9.63
CA CYS A 146 -4.05 5.95 -9.31
C CYS A 146 -4.22 4.44 -9.01
N GLY A 147 -5.31 3.81 -9.44
CA GLY A 147 -5.53 2.36 -9.30
C GLY A 147 -6.20 1.92 -8.01
N ALA A 148 -5.55 1.00 -7.27
CA ALA A 148 -6.12 0.23 -6.16
C ALA A 148 -6.57 1.08 -4.96
N SER A 149 -5.88 2.19 -4.67
CA SER A 149 -6.26 3.12 -3.60
C SER A 149 -7.58 3.82 -3.88
N ALA A 150 -7.83 4.19 -5.13
CA ALA A 150 -9.11 4.74 -5.57
C ALA A 150 -10.21 3.67 -5.54
N ALA A 151 -9.93 2.44 -5.97
CA ALA A 151 -10.90 1.34 -5.91
C ALA A 151 -11.40 1.07 -4.48
N LEU A 152 -10.51 1.06 -3.48
CA LEU A 152 -10.87 0.87 -2.07
C LEU A 152 -11.72 2.03 -1.53
N ALA A 153 -11.39 3.28 -1.90
CA ALA A 153 -12.16 4.45 -1.48
C ALA A 153 -13.56 4.48 -2.11
N LEU A 154 -13.68 4.19 -3.41
CA LEU A 154 -14.97 4.09 -4.10
C LEU A 154 -15.81 2.94 -3.55
N SER A 155 -15.19 1.78 -3.25
CA SER A 155 -15.90 0.62 -2.70
C SER A 155 -16.46 0.89 -1.30
N ALA A 156 -15.82 1.75 -0.50
CA ALA A 156 -16.32 2.15 0.81
C ALA A 156 -17.44 3.21 0.75
N ALA A 157 -17.50 4.00 -0.33
CA ALA A 157 -18.49 5.07 -0.53
C ALA A 157 -19.76 4.60 -1.25
N MET A 158 -19.72 3.45 -1.93
CA MET A 158 -20.82 2.93 -2.74
C MET A 158 -21.75 2.00 -1.92
N PRO A 159 -23.08 2.26 -1.85
CA PRO A 159 -24.02 1.39 -1.15
C PRO A 159 -24.23 0.07 -1.90
N ARG A 160 -23.98 -1.04 -1.20
CA ARG A 160 -24.08 -2.41 -1.71
C ARG A 160 -25.54 -2.76 -2.03
N ASN A 161 -25.91 -2.83 -3.32
CA ASN A 161 -27.18 -3.42 -3.75
C ASN A 161 -26.96 -4.87 -4.25
N GLU A 162 -27.76 -5.77 -3.67
CA GLU A 162 -28.01 -7.23 -3.76
C GLU A 162 -27.63 -8.03 -5.03
N ILE A 163 -27.19 -7.40 -6.13
CA ILE A 163 -26.58 -8.07 -7.29
C ILE A 163 -25.05 -7.79 -7.32
N ALA A 164 -24.46 -7.41 -6.17
CA ALA A 164 -23.05 -7.05 -6.01
C ALA A 164 -22.15 -8.26 -5.65
N GLU A 165 -22.72 -9.32 -5.09
CA GLU A 165 -21.95 -10.50 -4.63
C GLU A 165 -21.29 -11.28 -5.77
N ARG A 166 -21.94 -11.38 -6.94
CA ARG A 166 -21.46 -12.24 -8.03
C ARG A 166 -20.31 -11.63 -8.86
N ASN A 167 -20.22 -10.30 -8.94
CA ASN A 167 -19.15 -9.61 -9.67
C ASN A 167 -17.90 -9.36 -8.82
N THR A 168 -18.01 -9.47 -7.48
CA THR A 168 -16.86 -9.28 -6.57
C THR A 168 -15.85 -10.42 -6.71
N ILE A 169 -16.29 -11.63 -7.07
CA ILE A 169 -15.44 -12.82 -7.21
C ILE A 169 -14.62 -12.83 -8.53
N LEU A 170 -15.02 -12.06 -9.54
CA LEU A 170 -14.33 -12.04 -10.85
C LEU A 170 -13.34 -10.88 -11.01
N THR A 171 -13.25 -10.01 -10.01
CA THR A 171 -12.40 -8.79 -10.06
C THR A 171 -11.19 -8.88 -9.13
N VAL A 172 -11.11 -9.89 -8.27
CA VAL A 172 -9.90 -10.28 -7.51
C VAL A 172 -9.36 -11.60 -8.00
#